data_AF-T1BT79-F1
#
_entry.id   AF-T1BT79-F1
#
_cell.length_a   1.000
_cell.length_b   1.000
_cell.length_c   1.000
_cell.angle_alpha   90.00
_cell.angle_beta   90.00
_cell.angle_gamma   90.00
#
_symmetry.space_group_name_H-M   'P 1'
#
loop_
_entity.id
_entity.type
_entity.pdbx_description
1 polymer ?
#
loop_
_entity_poly.entity_id
_entity_poly.type
_entity_poly.pdbx_seq_one_letter_code
_entity_poly.pdbx_strand_id
1 'polypeptide(L)'
;MRIMFKTPLKRCPDCNKTLKSHRTETRHIISIDNGIFTAVHRIRKCSKCGKLFRSEALDKMIEPYCRYANDIMIDVAMKRFIDGRSCGEISKESVYSISERQARNLSNMALEIMGTIHDESFQVLRNALSSYILQIDGTVD
;
A
#
# COMPACT_ATOMS: atom_id res chain seq x y z
N MET A 1 13.84 4.85 -15.46
CA MET A 1 12.65 5.67 -15.83
C MET A 1 12.31 6.64 -14.69
N ARG A 2 11.87 7.87 -14.97
CA ARG A 2 11.38 8.84 -13.96
C ARG A 2 9.92 9.19 -14.22
N ILE A 3 9.07 9.10 -13.20
CA ILE A 3 7.64 9.42 -13.30
C ILE A 3 7.30 10.57 -12.36
N MET A 4 6.57 11.57 -12.86
CA MET A 4 6.19 12.77 -12.12
C MET A 4 4.81 12.61 -11.49
N PHE A 5 4.75 12.75 -10.16
CA PHE A 5 3.51 12.70 -9.39
C PHE A 5 3.22 14.07 -8.76
N LYS A 6 1.97 14.53 -8.89
CA LYS A 6 1.49 15.78 -8.28
C LYS A 6 0.00 15.69 -8.01
N THR A 7 -0.50 16.52 -7.10
CA THR A 7 -1.95 16.75 -7.00
C THR A 7 -2.47 17.40 -8.29
N PRO A 8 -3.64 16.99 -8.82
CA PRO A 8 -4.30 17.71 -9.92
C PRO A 8 -4.82 19.08 -9.46
N LEU A 9 -5.00 19.29 -8.16
CA LEU A 9 -5.53 20.51 -7.61
C LEU A 9 -4.60 21.71 -7.87
N LYS A 10 -5.20 22.80 -8.34
CA LYS A 10 -4.55 24.11 -8.48
C LYS A 10 -4.88 25.05 -7.32
N ARG A 11 -6.02 24.83 -6.66
CA ARG A 11 -6.53 25.60 -5.53
C ARG A 11 -6.91 24.68 -4.39
N CYS A 12 -6.84 25.18 -3.18
CA CYS A 12 -7.27 24.46 -2.00
C CYS A 12 -8.80 24.37 -1.94
N PRO A 13 -9.38 23.19 -1.66
CA PRO A 13 -10.82 23.04 -1.48
C PRO A 13 -11.36 23.88 -0.31
N ASP A 14 -10.61 23.97 0.80
CA ASP A 14 -11.06 24.63 2.03
C ASP A 14 -10.88 26.17 1.96
N CYS A 15 -9.78 26.62 1.36
CA CYS A 15 -9.33 28.02 1.42
C CYS A 15 -9.54 28.78 0.08
N ASN A 16 -9.83 28.06 -1.01
CA ASN A 16 -9.87 28.53 -2.42
C ASN A 16 -8.64 29.36 -2.90
N LYS A 17 -7.55 29.36 -2.12
CA LYS A 17 -6.29 30.00 -2.52
C LYS A 17 -5.44 29.06 -3.37
N THR A 18 -4.60 29.65 -4.21
CA THR A 18 -3.66 28.94 -5.08
C THR A 18 -2.72 28.06 -4.28
N LEU A 19 -2.53 26.84 -4.75
CA LEU A 19 -1.53 25.93 -4.21
C LEU A 19 -0.15 26.28 -4.76
N LYS A 20 0.80 26.53 -3.87
CA LYS A 20 2.19 26.81 -4.24
C LYS A 20 3.03 25.53 -4.17
N SER A 21 4.09 25.46 -4.98
CA SER A 21 5.11 24.42 -4.84
C SER A 21 5.70 24.50 -3.43
N HIS A 22 5.84 23.37 -2.75
CA HIS A 22 6.40 23.32 -1.40
C HIS A 22 7.74 22.59 -1.38
N ARG A 23 7.73 21.29 -1.67
CA ARG A 23 8.93 20.47 -1.78
C ARG A 23 8.73 19.36 -2.80
N THR A 24 9.85 18.80 -3.27
CA THR A 24 9.85 17.63 -4.15
C THR A 24 10.50 16.48 -3.42
N GLU A 25 9.79 15.37 -3.28
CA GLU A 25 10.32 14.12 -2.74
C GLU A 25 10.65 13.17 -3.90
N THR A 26 11.74 12.43 -3.81
CA THR A 26 12.11 11.42 -4.80
C THR A 26 12.36 10.09 -4.15
N ARG A 27 11.78 9.02 -4.69
CA ARG A 27 12.04 7.65 -4.22
C ARG A 27 12.12 6.67 -5.38
N HIS A 28 12.97 5.67 -5.22
CA HIS A 28 13.00 4.52 -6.12
C HIS A 28 11.88 3.57 -5.71
N ILE A 29 11.02 3.23 -6.66
CA ILE A 29 9.89 2.33 -6.51
C ILE A 29 10.12 1.09 -7.35
N ILE A 30 9.74 -0.05 -6.80
CA ILE A 30 9.67 -1.34 -7.47
C ILE A 30 8.21 -1.75 -7.46
N SER A 31 7.66 -2.07 -8.62
CA SER A 31 6.28 -2.50 -8.85
C SER A 31 6.30 -3.65 -9.86
N ILE A 32 5.35 -4.57 -9.74
CA ILE A 32 5.10 -5.61 -10.74
C ILE A 32 4.58 -4.95 -12.01
N ASP A 33 3.55 -4.12 -11.89
CA ASP A 33 2.85 -3.52 -13.02
C ASP A 33 3.66 -2.45 -13.75
N ASN A 34 4.46 -1.68 -13.01
CA ASN A 34 5.16 -0.50 -13.53
C ASN A 34 6.69 -0.67 -13.61
N GLY A 35 7.20 -1.84 -13.20
CA GLY A 35 8.62 -2.10 -13.11
C GLY A 35 9.36 -1.20 -12.12
N ILE A 36 10.66 -0.97 -12.38
CA ILE A 36 11.53 -0.17 -11.53
C ILE A 36 11.63 1.27 -12.05
N PHE A 37 11.25 2.24 -11.21
CA PHE A 37 11.28 3.65 -11.60
C PHE A 37 11.57 4.58 -10.41
N THR A 38 11.94 5.82 -10.73
CA THR A 38 12.06 6.89 -9.74
C THR A 38 10.80 7.75 -9.77
N ALA A 39 10.02 7.70 -8.69
CA ALA A 39 8.91 8.60 -8.46
C ALA A 39 9.43 9.97 -8.02
N VAL A 40 8.99 11.02 -8.71
CA VAL A 40 9.27 12.42 -8.36
C VAL A 40 7.97 13.08 -7.93
N HIS A 41 7.78 13.23 -6.63
CA HIS A 41 6.55 13.71 -6.01
C HIS A 41 6.63 15.19 -5.68
N ARG A 42 5.91 16.02 -6.46
CA ARG A 42 5.78 17.46 -6.23
C ARG A 42 4.65 17.75 -5.26
N ILE A 43 4.99 18.01 -4.01
CA ILE A 43 4.05 18.36 -2.96
C ILE A 43 3.73 19.85 -3.05
N ARG A 44 2.44 20.17 -2.94
CA ARG A 44 1.95 21.55 -2.92
C ARG A 44 1.39 21.93 -1.55
N LYS A 45 1.34 23.22 -1.25
CA LYS A 45 0.83 23.77 0.02
C LYS A 45 -0.17 24.90 -0.24
N CYS A 46 -1.33 24.95 0.47
CA CYS A 46 -2.20 26.15 0.44
C CYS A 46 -1.44 27.30 1.09
N SER A 47 -1.37 28.45 0.42
CA SER A 47 -0.68 29.64 0.94
C SER A 47 -1.38 30.30 2.13
N LYS A 48 -2.64 29.94 2.43
CA LYS A 48 -3.45 30.49 3.53
C LYS A 48 -3.50 29.54 4.73
N CYS A 49 -4.04 28.34 4.57
CA CYS A 49 -4.20 27.37 5.68
C CYS A 49 -3.02 26.42 5.88
N GLY A 50 -2.03 26.43 4.98
CA GLY A 50 -0.83 25.60 5.13
C GLY A 50 -1.01 24.10 4.89
N LYS A 51 -2.22 23.61 4.55
CA LYS A 51 -2.49 22.20 4.22
C LYS A 51 -1.62 21.72 3.05
N LEU A 52 -1.07 20.52 3.19
CA LEU A 52 -0.25 19.86 2.17
C LEU A 52 -1.12 19.02 1.23
N PHE A 53 -0.74 19.00 -0.04
CA PHE A 53 -1.44 18.27 -1.08
C PHE A 53 -0.46 17.36 -1.80
N ARG A 54 -0.67 16.06 -1.61
CA ARG A 54 0.07 14.95 -2.21
C ARG A 54 -0.65 14.43 -3.46
N SER A 55 -0.07 13.41 -4.08
CA SER A 55 -0.59 12.85 -5.32
C SER A 55 -1.30 11.56 -4.94
N GLU A 56 -2.62 11.58 -5.01
CA GLU A 56 -3.45 10.43 -4.67
C GLU A 56 -3.06 9.18 -5.50
N ALA A 57 -2.68 9.38 -6.77
CA ALA A 57 -2.18 8.28 -7.61
C ALA A 57 -0.91 7.62 -7.05
N LEU A 58 0.01 8.40 -6.47
CA LEU A 58 1.20 7.83 -5.82
C LEU A 58 0.86 7.21 -4.46
N ASP A 59 0.00 7.87 -3.68
CA ASP A 59 -0.37 7.41 -2.35
C ASP A 59 -1.19 6.10 -2.41
N LYS A 60 -1.98 5.88 -3.48
CA LYS A 60 -2.67 4.59 -3.74
C LYS A 60 -1.76 3.48 -4.22
N MET A 61 -0.65 3.82 -4.87
CA MET A 61 0.28 2.85 -5.46
C MET A 61 1.21 2.26 -4.40
N ILE A 62 1.56 3.04 -3.38
CA ILE A 62 2.62 2.67 -2.44
C ILE A 62 2.44 3.36 -1.09
N GLU A 63 2.56 2.57 -0.02
CA GLU A 63 2.56 3.10 1.33
C GLU A 63 3.67 4.15 1.57
N PRO A 64 3.47 5.11 2.48
CA PRO A 64 4.50 6.07 2.87
C PRO A 64 5.79 5.36 3.28
N TYR A 65 6.93 5.93 2.88
CA TYR A 65 8.28 5.44 3.22
C TYR A 65 8.67 4.05 2.68
N CYS A 66 7.75 3.34 2.01
CA CYS A 66 8.07 2.09 1.33
C CYS A 66 8.75 2.33 -0.03
N ARG A 67 9.55 1.33 -0.46
CA ARG A 67 10.13 1.19 -1.81
C ARG A 67 9.33 0.22 -2.69
N TYR A 68 8.70 -0.79 -2.10
CA TYR A 68 7.89 -1.76 -2.81
C TYR A 68 6.46 -1.23 -2.90
N ALA A 69 5.89 -1.24 -4.10
CA ALA A 69 4.50 -0.88 -4.31
C ALA A 69 3.55 -1.94 -3.75
N ASN A 70 2.29 -1.56 -3.63
CA ASN A 70 1.26 -2.39 -3.00
C ASN A 70 1.04 -3.71 -3.75
N ASP A 71 1.26 -3.74 -5.06
CA ASP A 71 1.22 -4.96 -5.88
C ASP A 71 2.25 -6.02 -5.43
N ILE A 72 3.50 -5.62 -5.16
CA ILE A 72 4.54 -6.50 -4.61
C ILE A 72 4.18 -6.97 -3.22
N MET A 73 3.64 -6.08 -2.38
CA MET A 73 3.20 -6.45 -1.03
C MET A 73 2.15 -7.56 -1.09
N ILE A 74 1.14 -7.42 -1.96
CA ILE A 74 0.10 -8.43 -2.16
C ILE A 74 0.68 -9.73 -2.73
N ASP A 75 1.53 -9.68 -3.76
CA ASP A 75 2.20 -10.87 -4.32
C ASP A 75 2.97 -11.66 -3.25
N VAL A 76 3.76 -10.96 -2.42
CA VAL A 76 4.50 -11.58 -1.31
C VAL A 76 3.56 -12.20 -0.28
N ALA A 77 2.45 -11.54 0.05
CA ALA A 77 1.47 -12.05 0.99
C ALA A 77 0.75 -13.31 0.46
N MET A 78 0.36 -13.30 -0.82
CA MET A 78 -0.25 -14.46 -1.48
C MET A 78 0.70 -15.67 -1.46
N LYS A 79 1.96 -15.48 -1.86
CA LYS A 79 2.97 -16.54 -1.77
C LYS A 79 3.15 -17.06 -0.35
N ARG A 80 3.12 -16.18 0.65
CA ARG A 80 3.34 -16.55 2.04
C ARG A 80 2.18 -17.31 2.65
N PHE A 81 0.97 -16.81 2.50
CA PHE A 81 -0.20 -17.26 3.26
C PHE A 81 -1.14 -18.16 2.46
N ILE A 82 -1.13 -18.07 1.13
CA ILE A 82 -1.94 -18.92 0.26
C ILE A 82 -1.10 -20.06 -0.31
N ASP A 83 0.08 -19.77 -0.85
CA ASP A 83 0.94 -20.79 -1.45
C ASP A 83 1.85 -21.51 -0.44
N GLY A 84 1.81 -21.12 0.83
CA GLY A 84 2.58 -21.73 1.92
C GLY A 84 4.09 -21.53 1.87
N ARG A 85 4.59 -20.59 1.04
CA ARG A 85 6.04 -20.37 0.88
C ARG A 85 6.67 -19.73 2.10
N SER A 86 7.87 -20.18 2.46
CA SER A 86 8.72 -19.50 3.45
C SER A 86 9.23 -18.15 2.91
N CYS A 87 9.58 -17.23 3.81
CA CYS A 87 10.21 -15.97 3.41
C CYS A 87 11.55 -16.21 2.67
N GLY A 88 12.24 -17.30 3.00
CA GLY A 88 13.49 -17.70 2.34
C GLY A 88 13.26 -18.16 0.90
N GLU A 89 12.21 -18.93 0.65
CA GLU A 89 11.81 -19.32 -0.73
C GLU A 89 11.38 -18.10 -1.54
N ILE A 90 10.51 -17.24 -0.98
CA ILE A 90 10.08 -16.00 -1.63
C ILE A 90 11.29 -15.14 -2.00
N SER A 91 12.29 -15.06 -1.12
CA SER A 91 13.51 -14.30 -1.39
C SER A 91 14.34 -14.90 -2.53
N LYS A 92 14.47 -16.23 -2.60
CA LYS A 92 15.21 -16.93 -3.66
C LYS A 92 14.53 -16.86 -5.02
N GLU A 93 13.20 -16.89 -5.04
CA GLU A 93 12.38 -16.87 -6.26
C GLU A 93 12.12 -15.43 -6.77
N SER A 94 12.41 -14.42 -5.96
CA SER A 94 12.10 -13.03 -6.28
C SER A 94 12.99 -12.46 -7.39
N VAL A 95 12.38 -12.12 -8.53
CA VAL A 95 13.02 -11.33 -9.61
C VAL A 95 13.33 -9.88 -9.19
N TYR A 96 12.71 -9.38 -8.12
CA TYR A 96 12.88 -8.02 -7.61
C TYR A 96 13.93 -7.88 -6.48
N SER A 97 14.76 -8.90 -6.29
CA SER A 97 15.79 -8.96 -5.23
C SER A 97 15.25 -8.65 -3.82
N ILE A 98 14.06 -9.16 -3.50
CA ILE A 98 13.46 -9.07 -2.18
C ILE A 98 14.26 -9.98 -1.24
N SER A 99 14.88 -9.39 -0.22
CA SER A 99 15.52 -10.17 0.86
C SER A 99 14.48 -10.86 1.74
N GLU A 100 14.87 -11.92 2.45
CA GLU A 100 13.99 -12.61 3.39
C GLU A 100 13.38 -11.66 4.44
N ARG A 101 14.16 -10.68 4.92
CA ARG A 101 13.67 -9.66 5.86
C ARG A 101 12.58 -8.80 5.23
N GLN A 102 12.76 -8.40 3.98
CA GLN A 102 11.76 -7.62 3.25
C GLN A 102 10.51 -8.45 2.97
N ALA A 103 10.66 -9.72 2.58
CA ALA A 103 9.53 -10.63 2.40
C ALA A 103 8.69 -10.72 3.67
N ARG A 104 9.33 -10.92 4.83
CA ARG A 104 8.66 -10.94 6.15
C ARG A 104 7.95 -9.63 6.47
N ASN A 105 8.59 -8.48 6.22
CA ASN A 105 7.99 -7.19 6.50
C ASN A 105 6.77 -6.92 5.60
N LEU A 106 6.86 -7.26 4.31
CA LEU A 106 5.79 -7.08 3.34
C LEU A 106 4.59 -7.98 3.65
N SER A 107 4.82 -9.27 3.94
CA SER A 107 3.73 -10.18 4.30
C SER A 107 3.06 -9.79 5.61
N ASN A 108 3.82 -9.38 6.64
CA ASN A 108 3.24 -8.90 7.89
C ASN A 108 2.42 -7.62 7.71
N MET A 109 2.88 -6.67 6.89
CA MET A 109 2.12 -5.47 6.57
C MET A 109 0.79 -5.81 5.88
N ALA A 110 0.81 -6.74 4.92
CA ALA A 110 -0.42 -7.21 4.29
C ALA A 110 -1.37 -7.90 5.28
N LEU A 111 -0.83 -8.70 6.20
CA LEU A 111 -1.62 -9.39 7.23
C LEU A 111 -2.29 -8.39 8.19
N GLU A 112 -1.57 -7.34 8.61
CA GLU A 112 -2.12 -6.28 9.47
C GLU A 112 -3.26 -5.52 8.77
N ILE A 113 -3.06 -5.16 7.50
CA ILE A 113 -4.10 -4.52 6.69
C ILE A 113 -5.30 -5.45 6.53
N MET A 114 -5.08 -6.73 6.24
CA MET A 114 -6.15 -7.71 6.09
C MET A 114 -6.92 -7.94 7.39
N GLY A 115 -6.24 -7.98 8.54
CA GLY A 115 -6.88 -8.06 9.85
C GLY A 115 -7.75 -6.84 10.13
N THR A 116 -7.26 -5.63 9.82
CA THR A 116 -8.05 -4.40 9.95
C THR A 116 -9.32 -4.46 9.09
N ILE A 117 -9.18 -4.84 7.82
CA ILE A 117 -10.33 -4.98 6.90
C ILE A 117 -11.31 -6.05 7.40
N HIS A 118 -10.81 -7.17 7.93
CA HIS A 118 -11.62 -8.24 8.50
C HIS A 118 -12.48 -7.74 9.66
N ASP A 119 -11.87 -7.03 10.61
CA ASP A 119 -12.55 -6.47 11.79
C ASP A 119 -13.62 -5.44 11.37
N GLU A 120 -13.29 -4.55 10.43
CA GLU A 120 -14.24 -3.57 9.90
C GLU A 120 -15.42 -4.23 9.14
N SER A 121 -15.14 -5.35 8.47
CA SER A 121 -16.15 -6.10 7.70
C SER A 121 -17.06 -6.97 8.57
N PHE A 122 -16.68 -7.24 9.83
CA PHE A 122 -17.41 -8.13 10.72
C PHE A 122 -18.89 -7.77 10.82
N GLN A 123 -19.22 -6.49 11.04
CA GLN A 123 -20.61 -6.07 11.23
C GLN A 123 -21.43 -6.22 9.94
N VAL A 124 -20.82 -5.99 8.78
CA VAL A 124 -21.46 -6.17 7.47
C VAL A 124 -21.81 -7.64 7.26
N LEU A 125 -20.84 -8.54 7.49
CA LEU A 125 -21.03 -9.97 7.37
C LEU A 125 -22.08 -10.48 8.36
N ARG A 126 -22.02 -10.05 9.61
CA ARG A 126 -22.98 -10.43 10.65
C ARG A 126 -24.42 -10.05 10.28
N ASN A 127 -24.63 -8.85 9.74
CA ASN A 127 -25.96 -8.41 9.33
C ASN A 127 -26.50 -9.16 8.10
N ALA A 128 -25.62 -9.63 7.21
CA ALA A 128 -26.00 -10.44 6.06
C ALA A 128 -26.39 -11.88 6.45
N LEU A 129 -25.90 -12.38 7.58
CA LEU A 129 -26.23 -13.70 8.10
C LEU A 129 -27.54 -13.64 8.90
N SER A 130 -28.67 -14.04 8.29
CA SER A 130 -30.00 -14.06 8.93
C SER A 130 -30.13 -15.14 10.02
N SER A 131 -29.47 -16.28 9.81
CA SER A 131 -29.25 -17.35 10.77
C SER A 131 -28.10 -18.20 10.24
N TYR A 132 -27.16 -18.62 11.09
CA TYR A 132 -26.10 -19.53 10.67
C TYR A 132 -25.86 -20.65 11.68
N ILE A 133 -25.52 -21.82 11.18
CA ILE A 133 -24.99 -22.92 11.98
C ILE A 133 -23.49 -22.66 12.12
N LEU A 134 -23.02 -22.47 13.34
CA LEU A 134 -21.60 -22.32 13.62
C LEU A 134 -20.94 -23.71 13.60
N GLN A 135 -20.08 -23.95 12.63
CA GLN A 135 -19.17 -25.09 12.62
C GLN A 135 -17.78 -24.60 13.00
N ILE A 136 -17.26 -25.10 14.12
CA ILE A 136 -15.87 -24.86 14.55
C ILE A 136 -15.11 -26.14 14.23
N ASP A 137 -14.10 -26.02 13.38
CA ASP A 137 -13.15 -27.09 13.11
C ASP A 137 -11.80 -26.71 13.70
N GLY A 138 -11.11 -27.70 14.28
CA GLY A 138 -9.84 -27.51 14.95
C GLY A 138 -8.72 -28.13 14.15
N THR A 139 -7.82 -27.31 13.62
CA THR A 139 -6.57 -27.78 13.02
C THR A 139 -5.46 -27.67 14.06
N VAL A 140 -4.70 -28.75 14.25
CA VAL A 140 -3.47 -28.76 15.06
C VAL A 140 -2.29 -29.07 14.15
N ASP A 141 -1.16 -28.43 14.43
CA ASP A 141 0.13 -28.65 13.73
C ASP A 141 0.90 -29.85 14.31
#